data_AF-A0A3B6KSS0-F1
#
_entry.id   AF-A0A3B6KSS0-F1
#
_cell.length_a   1.000
_cell.length_b   1.000
_cell.length_c   1.000
_cell.angle_alpha   90.00
_cell.angle_beta   90.00
_cell.angle_gamma   90.00
#
_symmetry.space_group_name_H-M   'P 1'
#
loop_
_entity.id
_entity.type
_entity.pdbx_description
1 polymer ?
#
loop_
_entity_poly.entity_id
_entity_poly.type
_entity_poly.pdbx_seq_one_letter_code
_entity_poly.pdbx_strand_id
1 'polypeptide(L)'
;MDVLNSSSPDSSAKADSSENGDSEEWVGAGVKRSAAGEPAMAGRHARSLSVDSLMGRFNFASPGGAGGMFSLEFGSGEFSPAEMKKIMADEKLAEMALADPKRVKRVLANRQSAARSKERKMRYIVELEQKVQILQTEATTLAAQINLLQRDSSAVATQNNELRFRLQAMEQQAQLRDALNEALTGEVQRLKIATIELGIGDSCSSNGMAQQHNLMFQQQQLLQQATPIPFYQLQHQQQQQQQQQNGTASKHESRE
;
A
#
# COMPACT_ATOMS: atom_id res chain seq x y z
N MET A 1 50.39 1.19 -37.27
CA MET A 1 48.99 1.28 -37.74
C MET A 1 48.23 1.96 -36.61
N ASP A 2 48.35 3.27 -36.41
CA ASP A 2 47.97 4.37 -37.33
C ASP A 2 46.58 4.05 -37.91
N VAL A 3 45.51 4.82 -37.66
CA VAL A 3 45.26 6.16 -38.22
C VAL A 3 44.11 6.87 -37.46
N LEU A 4 44.33 8.14 -37.07
CA LEU A 4 43.50 9.38 -37.10
C LEU A 4 41.94 9.28 -37.02
N ASN A 5 41.27 9.98 -36.09
CA ASN A 5 40.78 11.38 -36.09
C ASN A 5 39.40 11.61 -36.76
N SER A 6 38.70 12.66 -36.28
CA SER A 6 37.50 13.36 -36.82
C SER A 6 36.13 12.78 -36.42
N SER A 7 35.10 13.51 -35.96
CA SER A 7 34.83 14.94 -35.74
C SER A 7 33.57 15.07 -34.87
N SER A 8 33.46 16.13 -34.05
CA SER A 8 32.17 16.64 -33.52
C SER A 8 31.33 17.28 -34.64
N PRO A 9 30.04 17.56 -34.39
CA PRO A 9 29.71 18.95 -34.07
C PRO A 9 28.63 19.16 -33.00
N ASP A 10 28.71 20.38 -32.47
CA ASP A 10 27.83 21.17 -31.64
C ASP A 10 26.41 21.37 -32.22
N SER A 11 25.39 21.42 -31.37
CA SER A 11 24.14 22.11 -31.65
C SER A 11 23.50 22.64 -30.36
N SER A 12 23.94 23.84 -30.00
CA SER A 12 23.22 24.79 -29.15
C SER A 12 21.92 25.26 -29.80
N ALA A 13 20.82 25.30 -29.04
CA ALA A 13 19.65 26.10 -29.36
C ALA A 13 19.00 26.61 -28.06
N LYS A 14 19.27 27.88 -27.76
CA LYS A 14 18.53 28.75 -26.84
C LYS A 14 17.69 29.72 -27.68
N ALA A 15 16.42 29.90 -27.33
CA ALA A 15 15.57 31.09 -27.54
C ALA A 15 14.30 30.81 -26.70
N ASP A 16 13.96 31.50 -25.60
CA ASP A 16 13.74 32.92 -25.28
C ASP A 16 12.49 33.56 -25.90
N SER A 17 11.87 34.43 -25.10
CA SER A 17 10.62 35.23 -25.22
C SER A 17 9.31 34.46 -25.00
N SER A 18 8.56 34.62 -23.90
CA SER A 18 7.99 35.79 -23.19
C SER A 18 6.76 36.35 -23.90
N GLU A 19 5.58 36.20 -23.28
CA GLU A 19 4.59 37.29 -23.13
C GLU A 19 3.43 36.90 -22.19
N ASN A 20 3.07 37.86 -21.34
CA ASN A 20 1.93 37.88 -20.41
C ASN A 20 0.60 38.11 -21.15
N GLY A 21 -0.51 37.67 -20.56
CA GLY A 21 -1.85 38.09 -20.98
C GLY A 21 -2.97 37.54 -20.10
N ASP A 22 -3.38 38.33 -19.11
CA ASP A 22 -4.65 38.24 -18.38
C ASP A 22 -5.86 38.28 -19.34
N SER A 23 -6.87 37.45 -19.09
CA SER A 23 -8.29 37.85 -19.17
C SER A 23 -9.22 36.74 -18.68
N GLU A 24 -9.88 37.01 -17.55
CA GLU A 24 -11.11 36.33 -17.13
C GLU A 24 -12.22 36.57 -18.15
N GLU A 25 -12.95 35.52 -18.55
CA GLU A 25 -14.33 35.69 -19.03
C GLU A 25 -15.18 34.46 -18.71
N TRP A 26 -16.05 34.61 -17.71
CA TRP A 26 -17.14 33.69 -17.41
C TRP A 26 -18.25 33.87 -18.45
N VAL A 27 -18.39 32.93 -19.37
CA VAL A 27 -19.56 32.87 -20.27
C VAL A 27 -20.52 31.79 -19.79
N GLY A 28 -21.57 32.23 -19.12
CA GLY A 28 -22.72 31.39 -18.80
C GLY A 28 -23.51 31.03 -20.05
N ALA A 29 -23.77 29.75 -20.25
CA ALA A 29 -24.77 29.27 -21.21
C ALA A 29 -25.62 28.19 -20.55
N GLY A 30 -26.82 28.60 -20.13
CA GLY A 30 -27.85 27.69 -19.63
C GLY A 30 -28.34 26.78 -20.75
N VAL A 31 -28.22 25.47 -20.53
CA VAL A 31 -28.88 24.45 -21.36
C VAL A 31 -30.03 23.87 -20.55
N LYS A 32 -31.24 24.39 -20.79
CA LYS A 32 -32.51 23.77 -20.38
C LYS A 32 -33.14 23.13 -21.62
N ARG A 33 -33.27 21.80 -21.64
CA ARG A 33 -34.23 21.09 -22.49
C ARG A 33 -34.87 19.95 -21.67
N SER A 34 -36.13 20.15 -21.30
CA SER A 34 -37.07 19.14 -20.78
C SER A 34 -37.30 18.03 -21.83
N ALA A 35 -37.17 16.74 -21.49
CA ALA A 35 -38.11 15.80 -20.86
C ALA A 35 -39.12 15.16 -21.83
N ALA A 36 -39.07 13.82 -21.94
CA ALA A 36 -40.17 12.96 -22.37
C ALA A 36 -40.14 11.67 -21.51
N GLY A 37 -41.14 11.51 -20.64
CA GLY A 37 -41.31 10.36 -19.74
C GLY A 37 -42.29 10.69 -18.61
N GLU A 38 -43.37 9.91 -18.53
CA GLU A 38 -44.65 10.10 -17.83
C GLU A 38 -44.65 10.30 -16.28
N PRO A 39 -45.79 10.70 -15.68
CA PRO A 39 -45.87 11.29 -14.34
C PRO A 39 -46.11 10.26 -13.24
N ALA A 40 -45.32 10.32 -12.16
CA ALA A 40 -45.62 9.58 -10.94
C ALA A 40 -45.32 10.43 -9.69
N MET A 41 -46.41 10.73 -8.98
CA MET A 41 -46.57 11.14 -7.57
C MET A 41 -45.54 12.08 -6.93
N ALA A 42 -46.09 13.20 -6.44
CA ALA A 42 -45.48 14.14 -5.50
C ALA A 42 -44.76 13.45 -4.33
N GLY A 43 -43.45 13.26 -4.48
CA GLY A 43 -42.53 12.95 -3.40
C GLY A 43 -42.37 14.18 -2.51
N ARG A 44 -43.18 14.23 -1.46
CA ARG A 44 -43.07 15.21 -0.37
C ARG A 44 -41.61 15.24 0.11
N HIS A 45 -41.01 16.43 0.10
CA HIS A 45 -39.70 16.68 0.69
C HIS A 45 -39.73 16.28 2.18
N ALA A 46 -39.24 15.09 2.50
CA ALA A 46 -38.90 14.70 3.85
C ALA A 46 -37.59 15.42 4.21
N ARG A 47 -37.70 16.64 4.74
CA ARG A 47 -36.58 17.29 5.41
C ARG A 47 -36.37 16.55 6.73
N SER A 48 -35.27 15.82 6.82
CA SER A 48 -34.78 15.21 8.05
C SER A 48 -34.66 16.28 9.14
N LEU A 49 -35.39 16.09 10.25
CA LEU A 49 -35.22 16.86 11.48
C LEU A 49 -33.94 16.39 12.15
N SER A 50 -32.85 17.14 11.99
CA SER A 50 -31.63 16.95 12.80
C SER A 50 -31.86 17.51 14.21
N VAL A 51 -31.27 16.84 15.20
CA VAL A 51 -31.28 17.15 16.63
C VAL A 51 -30.42 18.39 16.93
N ASP A 52 -30.77 19.50 16.28
CA ASP A 52 -30.36 20.85 16.62
C ASP A 52 -31.60 21.72 16.41
N SER A 53 -32.46 21.74 17.42
CA SER A 53 -33.52 22.73 17.56
C SER A 53 -33.44 23.38 18.94
N LEU A 54 -32.21 23.53 19.46
CA LEU A 54 -31.98 24.16 20.77
C LEU A 54 -31.42 25.60 20.68
N MET A 55 -31.10 26.11 19.49
CA MET A 55 -30.75 27.53 19.32
C MET A 55 -31.75 28.32 18.47
N GLY A 56 -33.04 28.10 18.71
CA GLY A 56 -34.13 28.74 17.94
C GLY A 56 -35.19 29.49 18.74
N ARG A 57 -35.02 29.71 20.04
CA ARG A 57 -36.01 30.45 20.87
C ARG A 57 -35.43 31.73 21.47
N PHE A 58 -35.13 32.71 20.61
CA PHE A 58 -35.17 34.11 21.03
C PHE A 58 -36.55 34.66 20.72
N ASN A 59 -37.37 34.67 21.76
CA ASN A 59 -38.73 35.15 21.79
C ASN A 59 -38.75 36.69 21.64
N PHE A 60 -38.78 37.23 20.41
CA PHE A 60 -39.06 38.65 20.17
C PHE A 60 -40.57 38.86 20.04
N ALA A 61 -41.28 38.71 21.16
CA ALA A 61 -42.65 39.19 21.30
C ALA A 61 -42.93 39.41 22.79
N SER A 62 -42.70 40.63 23.25
CA SER A 62 -43.26 41.16 24.48
C SER A 62 -43.88 42.53 24.16
N PRO A 63 -45.21 42.69 24.25
CA PRO A 63 -45.85 43.97 24.09
C PRO A 63 -45.85 44.68 25.44
N GLY A 64 -44.95 45.65 25.61
CA GLY A 64 -44.90 46.50 26.81
C GLY A 64 -43.56 46.45 27.50
N GLY A 65 -42.73 47.45 27.23
CA GLY A 65 -41.42 47.61 27.86
C GLY A 65 -40.55 48.50 26.99
N ALA A 66 -40.55 49.80 27.31
CA ALA A 66 -39.64 50.77 26.72
C ALA A 66 -38.18 50.31 26.89
N GLY A 67 -37.34 50.62 25.89
CA GLY A 67 -35.89 50.58 26.05
C GLY A 67 -35.20 49.34 25.48
N GLY A 68 -35.51 48.99 24.23
CA GLY A 68 -34.78 47.97 23.48
C GLY A 68 -34.63 48.36 22.02
N MET A 69 -34.41 49.65 21.74
CA MET A 69 -33.80 50.05 20.49
C MET A 69 -32.49 49.25 20.40
N PHE A 70 -32.45 48.23 19.54
CA PHE A 70 -31.24 48.02 18.75
C PHE A 70 -31.06 49.32 17.99
N SER A 71 -30.46 50.29 18.68
CA SER A 71 -29.99 51.54 18.11
C SER A 71 -28.99 51.07 17.08
N LEU A 72 -29.47 50.98 15.85
CA LEU A 72 -28.66 50.92 14.66
C LEU A 72 -27.97 52.29 14.64
N GLU A 73 -26.96 52.46 15.49
CA GLU A 73 -26.05 53.59 15.56
C GLU A 73 -25.12 53.52 14.35
N PHE A 74 -25.74 53.45 13.18
CA PHE A 74 -25.12 53.50 11.87
C PHE A 74 -25.15 54.94 11.33
N GLY A 75 -25.68 55.87 12.12
CA GLY A 75 -25.89 57.27 11.74
C GLY A 75 -24.88 58.25 12.34
N SER A 76 -24.20 57.92 13.45
CA SER A 76 -23.09 58.74 13.91
C SER A 76 -21.88 58.39 13.04
N GLY A 77 -21.33 59.36 12.33
CA GLY A 77 -20.04 59.24 11.64
C GLY A 77 -18.87 59.01 12.61
N GLU A 78 -19.12 58.57 13.84
CA GLU A 78 -18.13 58.38 14.88
C GLU A 78 -17.25 57.17 14.57
N PHE A 79 -15.97 57.47 14.38
CA PHE A 79 -14.92 56.50 14.19
C PHE A 79 -14.39 56.05 15.56
N SER A 80 -14.07 54.77 15.69
CA SER A 80 -13.31 54.28 16.85
C SER A 80 -11.96 55.03 16.95
N PRO A 81 -11.38 55.21 18.14
CA PRO A 81 -10.04 55.82 18.28
C PRO A 81 -8.98 55.17 17.36
N ALA A 82 -9.07 53.86 17.14
CA ALA A 82 -8.18 53.13 16.24
C ALA A 82 -8.45 53.41 14.75
N GLU A 83 -9.71 53.69 14.38
CA GLU A 83 -10.10 54.09 13.03
C GLU A 83 -9.70 55.54 12.78
N MET A 84 -9.92 56.43 13.74
CA MET A 84 -9.51 57.83 13.66
C MET A 84 -8.00 57.95 13.48
N LYS A 85 -7.20 57.15 14.20
CA LYS A 85 -5.74 57.08 13.97
C LYS A 85 -5.38 56.67 12.55
N LYS A 86 -6.12 55.72 11.94
CA LYS A 86 -5.89 55.27 10.56
C LYS A 86 -6.30 56.34 9.54
N ILE A 87 -7.37 57.07 9.82
CA ILE A 87 -7.88 58.15 8.98
C ILE A 87 -6.91 59.33 9.00
N MET A 88 -6.44 59.76 10.18
CA MET A 88 -5.48 60.85 10.32
C MET A 88 -4.10 60.53 9.72
N ALA A 89 -3.76 59.24 9.60
CA ALA A 89 -2.51 58.80 8.98
C ALA A 89 -2.56 58.76 7.44
N ASP A 90 -3.75 58.81 6.83
CA ASP A 90 -3.96 58.70 5.38
C ASP A 90 -4.75 59.93 4.90
N GLU A 91 -4.05 60.90 4.30
CA GLU A 91 -4.61 62.19 3.87
C GLU A 91 -5.87 62.02 3.00
N LYS A 92 -5.90 60.99 2.14
CA LYS A 92 -7.08 60.68 1.31
C LYS A 92 -8.25 60.15 2.13
N LEU A 93 -8.00 59.39 3.18
CA LEU A 93 -9.06 58.97 4.09
C LEU A 93 -9.56 60.13 4.95
N ALA A 94 -8.68 61.02 5.38
CA ALA A 94 -9.06 62.22 6.14
C ALA A 94 -9.95 63.15 5.31
N GLU A 95 -9.56 63.45 4.07
CA GLU A 95 -10.36 64.24 3.13
C GLU A 95 -11.71 63.57 2.83
N MET A 96 -11.70 62.26 2.57
CA MET A 96 -12.92 61.50 2.31
C MET A 96 -13.83 61.40 3.54
N ALA A 97 -13.29 61.45 4.76
CA ALA A 97 -14.09 61.42 5.99
C ALA A 97 -14.84 62.73 6.21
N LEU A 98 -14.27 63.87 5.77
CA LEU A 98 -14.95 65.17 5.77
C LEU A 98 -16.10 65.22 4.75
N ALA A 99 -15.94 64.55 3.60
CA ALA A 99 -16.95 64.51 2.55
C ALA A 99 -18.03 63.43 2.76
N ASP A 100 -17.63 62.19 3.08
CA ASP A 100 -18.51 61.03 3.30
C ASP A 100 -17.92 60.07 4.36
N PRO A 101 -18.24 60.27 5.66
CA PRO A 101 -17.72 59.41 6.74
C PRO A 101 -18.22 57.96 6.66
N LYS A 102 -19.41 57.73 6.06
CA LYS A 102 -19.97 56.38 5.89
C LYS A 102 -19.21 55.58 4.83
N ARG A 103 -18.74 56.23 3.76
CA ARG A 103 -17.83 55.61 2.79
C ARG A 103 -16.52 55.21 3.45
N VAL A 104 -15.93 56.06 4.29
CA VAL A 104 -14.69 55.73 5.01
C VAL A 104 -14.88 54.53 5.95
N LYS A 105 -15.99 54.46 6.71
CA LYS A 105 -16.31 53.26 7.51
C LYS A 105 -16.35 51.99 6.67
N ARG A 106 -16.98 52.02 5.48
CA ARG A 106 -17.00 50.87 4.55
C ARG A 106 -15.60 50.48 4.07
N VAL A 107 -14.77 51.47 3.74
CA VAL A 107 -13.37 51.24 3.30
C VAL A 107 -12.57 50.58 4.42
N LEU A 108 -12.66 51.08 5.66
CA LEU A 108 -11.94 50.50 6.79
C LEU A 108 -12.42 49.09 7.13
N ALA A 109 -13.73 48.85 7.10
CA ALA A 109 -14.30 47.53 7.30
C ALA A 109 -13.86 46.54 6.21
N ASN A 110 -13.85 46.95 4.94
CA ASN A 110 -13.39 46.12 3.83
C ASN A 110 -11.87 45.86 3.91
N ARG A 111 -11.06 46.87 4.24
CA ARG A 111 -9.63 46.70 4.49
C ARG A 111 -9.39 45.66 5.59
N GLN A 112 -10.15 45.72 6.69
CA GLN A 112 -10.05 44.77 7.79
C GLN A 112 -10.47 43.35 7.38
N SER A 113 -11.58 43.20 6.65
CA SER A 113 -12.05 41.88 6.21
C SER A 113 -11.13 41.26 5.15
N ALA A 114 -10.59 42.08 4.24
CA ALA A 114 -9.58 41.66 3.26
C ALA A 114 -8.29 41.20 3.96
N ALA A 115 -7.80 41.93 4.97
CA ALA A 115 -6.65 41.53 5.77
C ALA A 115 -6.87 40.17 6.46
N ARG A 116 -8.02 39.96 7.11
CA ARG A 116 -8.39 38.67 7.72
C ARG A 116 -8.57 37.55 6.69
N SER A 117 -9.03 37.86 5.48
CA SER A 117 -9.18 36.88 4.40
C SER A 117 -7.81 36.44 3.88
N LYS A 118 -6.88 37.39 3.67
CA LYS A 118 -5.49 37.10 3.31
C LYS A 118 -4.79 36.28 4.38
N GLU A 119 -4.96 36.65 5.65
CA GLU A 119 -4.41 35.90 6.78
C GLU A 119 -4.90 34.44 6.80
N ARG A 120 -6.22 34.22 6.67
CA ARG A 120 -6.78 32.86 6.61
C ARG A 120 -6.23 32.06 5.44
N LYS A 121 -6.16 32.65 4.24
CA LYS A 121 -5.57 31.98 3.07
C LYS A 121 -4.10 31.65 3.28
N MET A 122 -3.33 32.56 3.86
CA MET A 122 -1.90 32.35 4.14
C MET A 122 -1.69 31.22 5.15
N ARG A 123 -2.49 31.15 6.22
CA ARG A 123 -2.46 30.03 7.17
C ARG A 123 -2.81 28.70 6.49
N TYR A 124 -3.86 28.69 5.68
CA TYR A 124 -4.28 27.49 4.94
C TYR A 124 -3.19 26.98 3.99
N ILE A 125 -2.47 27.88 3.30
CA ILE A 125 -1.34 27.51 2.45
C ILE A 125 -0.25 26.81 3.28
N VAL A 126 0.17 27.40 4.40
CA VAL A 126 1.19 26.81 5.28
C VAL A 126 0.74 25.45 5.85
N GLU A 127 -0.52 25.33 6.26
CA GLU A 127 -1.10 24.07 6.73
C GLU A 127 -1.06 22.98 5.65
N LEU A 128 -1.37 23.33 4.40
CA LEU A 128 -1.27 22.40 3.27
C LEU A 128 0.17 22.01 2.97
N GLU A 129 1.11 22.96 2.96
CA GLU A 129 2.54 22.69 2.77
C GLU A 129 3.07 21.74 3.84
N GLN A 130 2.72 21.99 5.11
CA GLN A 130 3.09 21.10 6.21
C GLN A 130 2.46 19.71 6.05
N LYS A 131 1.20 19.63 5.63
CA LYS A 131 0.52 18.34 5.41
C LYS A 131 1.18 17.53 4.29
N VAL A 132 1.62 18.19 3.22
CA VAL A 132 2.37 17.53 2.14
C VAL A 132 3.70 16.99 2.67
N GLN A 133 4.45 17.77 3.45
CA GLN A 133 5.71 17.32 4.04
C GLN A 133 5.53 16.12 4.98
N ILE A 134 4.49 16.13 5.82
CA ILE A 134 4.15 15.02 6.73
C ILE A 134 3.84 13.77 5.91
N LEU A 135 2.93 13.86 4.94
CA LEU A 135 2.53 12.72 4.12
C LEU A 135 3.72 12.14 3.32
N GLN A 136 4.61 12.98 2.81
CA GLN A 136 5.85 12.53 2.15
C GLN A 136 6.79 11.79 3.10
N THR A 137 6.93 12.30 4.32
CA THR A 137 7.76 11.65 5.36
C THR A 137 7.18 10.30 5.78
N GLU A 138 5.85 10.24 5.97
CA GLU A 138 5.12 9.01 6.26
C GLU A 138 5.27 8.00 5.12
N ALA A 139 5.11 8.41 3.87
CA ALA A 139 5.29 7.55 2.70
C ALA A 139 6.71 6.97 2.64
N THR A 140 7.73 7.80 2.89
CA THR A 140 9.13 7.36 2.94
C THR A 140 9.37 6.35 4.07
N THR A 141 8.78 6.60 5.24
CA THR A 141 8.90 5.72 6.41
C THR A 141 8.22 4.37 6.16
N LEU A 142 7.02 4.37 5.57
CA LEU A 142 6.31 3.15 5.20
C LEU A 142 7.06 2.37 4.12
N ALA A 143 7.63 3.03 3.12
CA ALA A 143 8.45 2.38 2.10
C ALA A 143 9.69 1.70 2.71
N ALA A 144 10.33 2.31 3.70
CA ALA A 144 11.44 1.68 4.42
C ALA A 144 10.99 0.42 5.18
N GLN A 145 9.82 0.45 5.83
CA GLN A 145 9.26 -0.71 6.52
C GLN A 145 8.92 -1.86 5.55
N ILE A 146 8.33 -1.55 4.39
CA ILE A 146 8.04 -2.55 3.36
C ILE A 146 9.32 -3.23 2.89
N ASN A 147 10.37 -2.45 2.59
CA ASN A 147 11.65 -3.00 2.16
C ASN A 147 12.29 -3.90 3.22
N LEU A 148 12.19 -3.56 4.51
CA LEU A 148 12.68 -4.40 5.60
C LEU A 148 11.93 -5.73 5.64
N LEU A 149 10.59 -5.70 5.65
CA LEU A 149 9.76 -6.90 5.69
C LEU A 149 9.95 -7.81 4.47
N GLN A 150 10.15 -7.22 3.29
CA GLN A 150 10.46 -7.98 2.07
C GLN A 150 11.80 -8.72 2.19
N ARG A 151 12.84 -8.04 2.71
CA ARG A 151 14.14 -8.69 2.97
C ARG A 151 14.00 -9.82 3.98
N ASP A 152 13.35 -9.59 5.10
CA ASP A 152 13.14 -10.61 6.14
C ASP A 152 12.36 -11.81 5.60
N SER A 153 11.30 -11.55 4.83
CA SER A 153 10.52 -12.61 4.18
C SER A 153 11.38 -13.45 3.23
N SER A 154 12.21 -12.82 2.40
CA SER A 154 13.12 -13.53 1.49
C SER A 154 14.18 -14.35 2.24
N ALA A 155 14.71 -13.83 3.36
CA ALA A 155 15.69 -14.52 4.19
C ALA A 155 15.08 -15.76 4.86
N VAL A 156 13.89 -15.64 5.44
CA VAL A 156 13.14 -16.75 6.04
C VAL A 156 12.73 -17.79 4.99
N ALA A 157 12.36 -17.36 3.78
CA ALA A 157 12.05 -18.28 2.68
C ALA A 157 13.29 -19.11 2.28
N THR A 158 14.45 -18.46 2.20
CA THR A 158 15.73 -19.13 1.91
C THR A 158 16.09 -20.15 3.00
N GLN A 159 16.00 -19.76 4.28
CA GLN A 159 16.24 -20.68 5.40
C GLN A 159 15.27 -21.86 5.41
N ASN A 160 13.99 -21.63 5.12
CA ASN A 160 13.01 -22.71 5.00
C ASN A 160 13.36 -23.69 3.88
N ASN A 161 13.82 -23.20 2.74
CA ASN A 161 14.24 -24.06 1.64
C ASN A 161 15.47 -24.90 2.03
N GLU A 162 16.46 -24.32 2.70
CA GLU A 162 17.62 -25.05 3.22
C GLU A 162 17.20 -26.16 4.20
N LEU A 163 16.32 -25.84 5.15
CA LEU A 163 15.81 -26.82 6.12
C LEU A 163 15.03 -27.94 5.43
N ARG A 164 14.23 -27.63 4.41
CA ARG A 164 13.54 -28.66 3.60
C ARG A 164 14.53 -29.57 2.89
N PHE A 165 15.59 -29.02 2.27
CA PHE A 165 16.62 -29.83 1.63
C PHE A 165 17.34 -30.74 2.64
N ARG A 166 17.66 -30.21 3.81
CA ARG A 166 18.30 -30.98 4.87
C ARG A 166 17.40 -32.10 5.39
N LEU A 167 16.11 -31.82 5.60
CA LEU A 167 15.13 -32.81 6.03
C LEU A 167 15.03 -33.95 5.01
N GLN A 168 14.89 -33.63 3.73
CA GLN A 168 14.82 -34.61 2.65
C GLN A 168 16.08 -35.48 2.58
N ALA A 169 17.27 -34.89 2.74
CA ALA A 169 18.52 -35.64 2.78
C ALA A 169 18.58 -36.60 3.98
N MET A 170 18.11 -36.17 5.15
CA MET A 170 18.04 -37.00 6.35
C MET A 170 17.04 -38.16 6.19
N GLU A 171 15.88 -37.92 5.57
CA GLU A 171 14.90 -38.96 5.26
C GLU A 171 15.49 -40.03 4.33
N GLN A 172 16.20 -39.61 3.28
CA GLN A 172 16.89 -40.55 2.39
C GLN A 172 17.96 -41.36 3.13
N GLN A 173 18.74 -40.73 4.00
CA GLN A 173 19.73 -41.42 4.80
C GLN A 173 19.09 -42.44 5.76
N ALA A 174 17.93 -42.12 6.35
CA ALA A 174 17.17 -43.05 7.19
C ALA A 174 16.69 -44.26 6.39
N GLN A 175 16.11 -44.06 5.21
CA GLN A 175 15.66 -45.15 4.33
C GLN A 175 16.80 -46.10 3.95
N LEU A 176 17.98 -45.56 3.62
CA LEU A 176 19.16 -46.39 3.32
C LEU A 176 19.59 -47.20 4.54
N ARG A 177 19.57 -46.62 5.74
CA ARG A 177 19.89 -47.35 6.98
C ARG A 177 18.88 -48.45 7.26
N ASP A 178 17.59 -48.19 7.06
CA ASP A 178 16.54 -49.18 7.27
C ASP A 178 16.68 -50.36 6.29
N ALA A 179 16.93 -50.08 5.01
CA ALA A 179 17.20 -51.11 4.00
C ALA A 179 18.44 -51.96 4.34
N LEU A 180 19.52 -51.33 4.82
CA LEU A 180 20.72 -52.06 5.26
C LEU A 180 20.45 -52.92 6.50
N ASN A 181 19.69 -52.40 7.47
CA ASN A 181 19.30 -53.15 8.67
C ASN A 181 18.40 -54.34 8.33
N GLU A 182 17.47 -54.18 7.39
CA GLU A 182 16.62 -55.27 6.90
C GLU A 182 17.47 -56.35 6.19
N ALA A 183 18.38 -55.95 5.30
CA ALA A 183 19.27 -56.87 4.61
C ALA A 183 20.17 -57.65 5.58
N LEU A 184 20.75 -56.97 6.57
CA LEU A 184 21.57 -57.62 7.60
C LEU A 184 20.75 -58.57 8.47
N THR A 185 19.52 -58.16 8.84
CA THR A 185 18.60 -59.01 9.59
C THR A 185 18.25 -60.27 8.78
N GLY A 186 18.00 -60.13 7.48
CA GLY A 186 17.79 -61.24 6.56
C GLY A 186 18.99 -62.19 6.49
N GLU A 187 20.21 -61.64 6.42
CA GLU A 187 21.43 -62.45 6.39
C GLU A 187 21.65 -63.21 7.71
N VAL A 188 21.40 -62.57 8.85
CA VAL A 188 21.43 -63.23 10.17
C VAL A 188 20.41 -64.37 10.22
N GLN A 189 19.20 -64.17 9.70
CA GLN A 189 18.19 -65.23 9.64
C GLN A 189 18.64 -66.39 8.73
N ARG A 190 19.20 -66.08 7.55
CA ARG A 190 19.72 -67.08 6.62
C ARG A 190 20.85 -67.90 7.25
N LEU A 191 21.80 -67.26 7.91
CA LEU A 191 22.91 -67.92 8.62
C LEU A 191 22.41 -68.78 9.79
N LYS A 192 21.38 -68.33 10.53
CA LYS A 192 20.73 -69.14 11.56
C LYS A 192 20.14 -70.42 10.99
N ILE A 193 19.42 -70.33 9.86
CA ILE A 193 18.85 -71.51 9.18
C ILE A 193 19.96 -72.43 8.70
N ALA A 194 20.98 -71.92 8.01
CA ALA A 194 22.11 -72.71 7.53
C ALA A 194 22.85 -73.44 8.67
N THR A 195 22.98 -72.82 9.84
CA THR A 195 23.59 -73.44 11.04
C THR A 195 22.75 -74.61 11.56
N ILE A 196 21.42 -74.49 11.53
CA ILE A 196 20.48 -75.59 11.85
C ILE A 196 20.60 -76.71 10.80
N GLU A 197 20.68 -76.37 9.51
CA GLU A 197 20.83 -77.32 8.40
C GLU A 197 22.17 -78.09 8.43
N LEU A 198 23.26 -77.45 8.87
CA LEU A 198 24.59 -78.06 9.01
C LEU A 198 24.71 -79.00 10.21
N GLY A 199 23.65 -79.20 11.00
CA GLY A 199 23.59 -80.22 12.04
C GLY A 199 24.59 -79.99 13.18
N ILE A 200 24.98 -78.74 13.45
CA ILE A 200 25.81 -78.39 14.62
C ILE A 200 24.99 -78.47 15.94
N GLY A 201 23.72 -78.87 15.86
CA GLY A 201 22.94 -79.40 16.97
C GLY A 201 22.01 -80.51 16.45
N ASP A 202 22.37 -81.75 16.78
CA ASP A 202 21.61 -82.99 16.74
C ASP A 202 20.52 -83.21 15.66
N SER A 203 20.85 -84.13 14.74
CA SER A 203 19.98 -85.15 14.10
C SER A 203 18.94 -84.76 13.03
N CYS A 204 19.26 -85.18 11.80
CA CYS A 204 18.42 -85.73 10.70
C CYS A 204 17.13 -85.02 10.22
N SER A 205 17.02 -84.73 8.91
CA SER A 205 15.88 -85.17 8.05
C SER A 205 15.95 -84.68 6.60
N SER A 206 15.61 -85.60 5.68
CA SER A 206 15.67 -85.50 4.21
C SER A 206 14.65 -84.52 3.54
N ASN A 207 14.08 -83.56 4.27
CA ASN A 207 13.06 -82.63 3.75
C ASN A 207 13.59 -81.22 3.39
N GLY A 208 14.87 -80.93 3.66
CA GLY A 208 15.44 -79.57 3.51
C GLY A 208 15.60 -79.07 2.07
N MET A 209 15.83 -79.96 1.09
CA MET A 209 16.15 -79.55 -0.29
C MET A 209 14.98 -78.87 -1.02
N ALA A 210 13.74 -79.30 -0.75
CA ALA A 210 12.55 -78.70 -1.36
C ALA A 210 12.21 -77.32 -0.77
N GLN A 211 12.50 -77.11 0.51
CA GLN A 211 12.34 -75.79 1.15
C GLN A 211 13.42 -74.80 0.69
N GLN A 212 14.66 -75.26 0.46
CA GLN A 212 15.75 -74.42 -0.05
C GLN A 212 15.44 -73.79 -1.41
N HIS A 213 14.90 -74.57 -2.36
CA HIS A 213 14.55 -74.06 -3.68
C HIS A 213 13.43 -73.00 -3.61
N ASN A 214 12.47 -73.17 -2.69
CA ASN A 214 11.38 -72.22 -2.51
C ASN A 214 11.87 -70.89 -1.90
N LEU A 215 12.77 -70.95 -0.92
CA LEU A 215 13.32 -69.76 -0.26
C LEU A 215 14.26 -68.98 -1.21
N MET A 216 15.07 -69.68 -2.01
CA MET A 216 15.93 -69.06 -3.02
C MET A 216 15.10 -68.37 -4.11
N PHE A 217 14.02 -69.02 -4.57
CA PHE A 217 13.11 -68.45 -5.56
C PHE A 217 12.38 -67.21 -5.03
N GLN A 218 11.94 -67.23 -3.76
CA GLN A 218 11.32 -66.07 -3.10
C GLN A 218 12.30 -64.89 -2.97
N GLN A 219 13.56 -65.15 -2.64
CA GLN A 219 14.59 -64.10 -2.54
C GLN A 219 14.86 -63.44 -3.89
N GLN A 220 14.91 -64.23 -4.98
CA GLN A 220 15.09 -63.71 -6.33
C GLN A 220 13.90 -62.86 -6.83
N GLN A 221 12.69 -63.12 -6.30
CA GLN A 221 11.52 -62.30 -6.59
C GLN A 221 11.53 -60.96 -5.84
N LEU A 222 12.10 -60.91 -4.63
CA LEU A 222 12.21 -59.69 -3.84
C LEU A 222 13.21 -58.68 -4.44
N LEU A 223 14.31 -59.18 -5.02
CA LEU A 223 15.29 -58.38 -5.77
C LEU A 223 14.74 -57.77 -7.07
N GLN A 224 13.73 -58.39 -7.69
CA GLN A 224 13.06 -57.84 -8.89
C GLN A 224 12.01 -56.77 -8.54
N GLN A 225 11.55 -56.69 -7.28
CA GLN A 225 10.65 -55.65 -6.80
C GLN A 225 11.35 -54.49 -6.08
N ALA A 226 12.68 -54.50 -5.99
CA ALA A 226 13.43 -53.32 -5.59
C ALA A 226 13.22 -52.22 -6.64
N THR A 227 12.19 -51.41 -6.42
CA THR A 227 11.85 -50.25 -7.23
C THR A 227 13.11 -49.39 -7.41
N PRO A 228 13.33 -48.81 -8.60
CA PRO A 228 14.42 -47.86 -8.76
C PRO A 228 14.26 -46.79 -7.69
N ILE A 229 15.30 -46.62 -6.89
CA ILE A 229 15.38 -45.62 -5.84
C ILE A 229 14.83 -44.31 -6.45
N PRO A 230 13.84 -43.64 -5.82
CA PRO A 230 13.22 -42.41 -6.34
C PRO A 230 14.20 -41.25 -6.58
N PHE A 231 15.49 -41.45 -6.30
CA PHE A 231 16.61 -40.54 -6.50
C PHE A 231 16.56 -39.81 -7.85
N TYR A 232 16.35 -40.52 -8.96
CA TYR A 232 16.28 -39.89 -10.29
C TYR A 232 14.99 -39.09 -10.50
N GLN A 233 13.85 -39.58 -10.01
CA GLN A 233 12.57 -38.91 -10.20
C GLN A 233 12.46 -37.63 -9.36
N LEU A 234 13.06 -37.65 -8.16
CA LEU A 234 13.07 -36.50 -7.25
C LEU A 234 14.08 -35.44 -7.68
N GLN A 235 15.24 -35.83 -8.22
CA GLN A 235 16.19 -34.89 -8.83
C GLN A 235 15.57 -34.15 -10.03
N HIS A 236 14.78 -34.84 -10.87
CA HIS A 236 14.07 -34.20 -11.98
C HIS A 236 12.95 -33.25 -11.52
N GLN A 237 12.19 -33.61 -10.48
CA GLN A 237 11.15 -32.72 -9.94
C GLN A 237 11.75 -31.48 -9.27
N GLN A 238 12.92 -31.62 -8.63
CA GLN A 238 13.62 -30.52 -7.96
C GLN A 238 14.18 -29.48 -8.96
N GLN A 239 14.60 -29.90 -10.15
CA GLN A 239 15.08 -28.98 -11.20
C GLN A 239 13.95 -28.13 -11.81
N GLN A 240 12.71 -28.63 -11.85
CA GLN A 240 11.56 -27.85 -12.34
C GLN A 240 11.10 -26.76 -11.37
N GLN A 241 11.21 -26.98 -10.05
CA GLN A 241 10.80 -25.98 -9.05
C GLN A 241 11.75 -24.77 -8.99
N GLN A 242 13.05 -24.98 -9.25
CA GLN A 242 14.02 -23.88 -9.32
C GLN A 242 13.80 -22.94 -10.52
N GLN A 243 13.31 -23.46 -11.67
CA GLN A 243 13.01 -22.61 -12.84
C GLN A 243 11.76 -21.74 -12.65
N GLN A 244 10.76 -22.19 -11.90
CA GLN A 244 9.54 -21.40 -11.68
C GLN A 244 9.75 -20.21 -10.72
N GLN A 245 10.65 -20.31 -9.74
CA GLN A 245 10.94 -19.20 -8.82
C GLN A 245 11.89 -18.14 -9.43
N ASN A 246 12.81 -18.53 -10.33
CA ASN A 246 13.64 -17.57 -11.06
C ASN A 246 12.86 -16.78 -12.13
N GLY A 247 11.79 -17.36 -12.70
CA GLY A 247 10.93 -16.67 -13.66
C GLY A 247 10.09 -15.54 -13.05
N THR A 248 9.78 -15.62 -11.74
CA THR A 248 9.02 -14.59 -11.02
C THR A 248 9.89 -13.43 -10.54
N ALA A 249 11.20 -13.64 -10.35
CA ALA A 249 12.13 -12.58 -9.98
C ALA A 249 12.50 -11.69 -11.18
N SER A 250 12.74 -12.27 -12.36
CA SER A 250 13.16 -11.50 -13.55
C SER A 250 12.06 -10.59 -14.13
N LYS A 251 10.77 -10.87 -13.88
CA LYS A 251 9.67 -10.07 -14.44
C LYS A 251 9.41 -8.75 -13.70
N HIS A 252 10.03 -8.55 -12.54
CA HIS A 252 9.87 -7.33 -11.76
C HIS A 252 10.95 -6.27 -12.05
N GLU A 253 12.01 -6.63 -12.78
CA GLU A 253 13.18 -5.77 -13.05
C GLU A 253 13.15 -5.09 -14.44
N SER A 254 12.09 -5.28 -15.24
CA SER A 254 11.95 -4.65 -16.58
C SER A 254 10.84 -3.60 -16.65
N ARG A 255 10.44 -3.04 -15.51
CA ARG A 255 9.38 -2.02 -15.46
C ARG A 255 9.71 -0.90 -14.47
N GLU A 256 10.89 -0.33 -14.61
CA GLU A 256 11.26 1.00 -14.11
C GLU A 256 12.26 1.65 -15.08
#